data_AF-A0A2D0LBA6-F1
#
_entry.id   AF-A0A2D0LBA6-F1
#
_cell.length_a   1.000
_cell.length_b   1.000
_cell.length_c   1.000
_cell.angle_alpha   90.00
_cell.angle_beta   90.00
_cell.angle_gamma   90.00
#
_symmetry.space_group_name_H-M   'P 1'
#
loop_
_entity.id
_entity.type
_entity.pdbx_description
1 polymer ?
#
loop_
_entity_poly.entity_id
_entity_poly.type
_entity_poly.pdbx_seq_one_letter_code
_entity_poly.pdbx_strand_id
1 'polypeptide(L)'
;MGMGLEIYDEQGRVIITTNNIIPRFLGTHQIPLSKSGSLYLPGLSEGGNVTARFFLRMRSSGGSGIQIAQLSNEFTTFSVSGSTFSYHVDYDTYRWENMGRGGGQSSPWAEMQNVVTIWAI
;
A
#
# COMPACT_ATOMS: atom_id res chain seq x y z
N MET A 1 21.49 -12.54 -5.06
CA MET A 1 21.12 -12.78 -6.47
C MET A 1 19.81 -12.03 -6.70
N GLY A 2 19.85 -10.93 -7.45
CA GLY A 2 18.65 -10.13 -7.74
C GLY A 2 17.84 -10.76 -8.86
N MET A 3 16.51 -10.67 -8.79
CA MET A 3 15.64 -11.06 -9.90
C MET A 3 15.65 -9.94 -10.95
N GLY A 4 16.38 -10.14 -12.05
CA GLY A 4 16.40 -9.23 -13.20
C GLY A 4 15.40 -9.64 -14.29
N LEU A 5 15.11 -8.72 -15.21
CA LEU A 5 14.35 -9.01 -16.44
C LEU A 5 15.34 -9.40 -17.54
N GLU A 6 15.10 -10.56 -18.16
CA GLU A 6 15.91 -11.09 -19.25
C GLU A 6 15.01 -11.33 -20.47
N ILE A 7 15.38 -10.78 -21.62
CA ILE A 7 14.72 -11.02 -22.90
C ILE A 7 15.64 -11.85 -23.77
N TYR A 8 15.12 -12.94 -24.31
CA TYR A 8 15.85 -13.94 -25.08
C TYR A 8 15.44 -13.92 -26.56
N ASP A 9 16.37 -14.23 -27.46
CA ASP A 9 16.04 -14.52 -28.86
C ASP A 9 15.49 -15.94 -29.02
N GLU A 10 15.06 -16.26 -30.24
CA GLU A 10 14.55 -17.58 -30.60
C GLU A 10 15.60 -18.69 -30.49
N GLN A 11 16.89 -18.35 -30.36
CA GLN A 11 17.99 -19.28 -30.12
C GLN A 11 18.39 -19.36 -28.62
N GLY A 12 17.64 -18.71 -27.72
CA GLY A 12 17.88 -18.73 -26.28
C GLY A 12 19.05 -17.85 -25.82
N ARG A 13 19.48 -16.87 -26.62
CA ARG A 13 20.53 -15.90 -26.25
C ARG A 13 19.90 -14.68 -25.61
N VAL A 14 20.49 -14.19 -24.51
CA VAL A 14 20.05 -12.95 -23.86
C VAL A 14 20.34 -11.78 -24.78
N ILE A 15 19.30 -11.05 -25.18
CA ILE A 15 19.39 -9.84 -26.01
C ILE A 15 19.41 -8.59 -25.13
N ILE A 16 18.63 -8.60 -24.04
CA ILE A 16 18.56 -7.51 -23.07
C ILE A 16 18.63 -8.12 -21.68
N THR A 17 19.62 -7.70 -20.91
CA THR A 17 19.73 -7.97 -19.47
C THR A 17 19.68 -6.64 -18.74
N THR A 18 18.71 -6.49 -17.83
CA THR A 18 18.77 -5.43 -16.83
C THR A 18 18.85 -6.07 -15.45
N ASN A 19 20.08 -6.08 -14.92
CA ASN A 19 20.38 -6.57 -13.57
C ASN A 19 20.01 -5.57 -12.47
N ASN A 20 19.45 -4.41 -12.83
CA ASN A 20 19.37 -3.24 -11.95
C ASN A 20 17.94 -2.76 -11.64
N ILE A 21 16.90 -3.54 -11.95
CA ILE A 21 15.59 -3.26 -11.34
C ILE A 21 15.60 -3.89 -9.95
N ILE A 22 16.17 -3.16 -8.99
CA ILE A 22 16.10 -3.53 -7.56
C ILE A 22 14.94 -2.73 -6.98
N PRO A 23 13.79 -3.36 -6.66
CA PRO A 23 12.71 -2.67 -5.98
C PRO A 23 13.22 -2.06 -4.68
N ARG A 24 13.20 -0.73 -4.59
CA ARG A 24 13.58 0.01 -3.40
C ARG A 24 12.37 0.14 -2.51
N PHE A 25 12.44 -0.48 -1.33
CA PHE A 25 11.43 -0.33 -0.30
C PHE A 25 11.47 1.10 0.26
N LEU A 26 10.41 1.87 0.01
CA LEU A 26 10.28 3.25 0.49
C LEU A 26 9.58 3.36 1.84
N GLY A 27 9.16 2.23 2.41
CA GLY A 27 8.59 2.14 3.74
C GLY A 27 7.10 1.77 3.77
N THR A 28 6.64 1.55 4.99
CA THR A 28 5.25 1.35 5.35
C THR A 28 4.80 2.56 6.16
N HIS A 29 3.83 3.30 5.64
CA HIS A 29 3.40 4.60 6.16
C HIS A 29 1.98 4.51 6.66
N GLN A 30 1.74 4.95 7.89
CA GLN A 30 0.39 5.22 8.36
C GLN A 30 -0.08 6.53 7.74
N ILE A 31 -1.21 6.49 7.05
CA ILE A 31 -1.83 7.65 6.43
C ILE A 31 -3.13 8.02 7.16
N PRO A 32 -3.52 9.31 7.13
CA PRO A 32 -4.80 9.74 7.68
C PRO A 32 -5.96 8.91 7.12
N LEU A 33 -7.00 8.73 7.93
CA LEU A 33 -8.26 8.08 7.55
C LEU A 33 -9.11 9.03 6.66
N SER A 34 -8.53 9.48 5.55
CA SER A 34 -9.15 10.37 4.56
C SER A 34 -9.20 9.70 3.19
N LYS A 35 -10.27 9.99 2.43
CA LYS A 35 -10.47 9.51 1.05
C LYS A 35 -9.32 9.92 0.12
N SER A 36 -8.62 11.01 0.42
CA SER A 36 -7.47 11.46 -0.35
C SER A 36 -6.41 12.10 0.53
N GLY A 37 -5.18 12.14 0.03
CA GLY A 37 -4.07 12.80 0.70
C GLY A 37 -2.78 12.64 -0.07
N SER A 38 -1.69 13.08 0.54
CA SER A 38 -0.34 13.02 -0.04
C SER A 38 0.72 12.72 1.00
N LEU A 39 1.78 12.05 0.56
CA LEU A 39 3.00 11.79 1.32
C LEU A 39 4.20 12.38 0.57
N TYR A 40 5.13 12.97 1.32
CA TYR A 40 6.43 13.35 0.79
C TYR A 40 7.44 12.22 1.00
N LEU A 41 7.95 11.68 -0.10
CA LEU A 41 8.85 10.53 -0.12
C LEU A 41 10.06 10.88 -1.01
N PRO A 42 11.19 11.33 -0.42
CA PRO A 42 12.33 11.80 -1.19
C PRO A 42 12.90 10.74 -2.14
N GLY A 43 12.79 9.45 -1.80
CA GLY A 43 13.25 8.35 -2.66
C GLY A 43 12.48 8.18 -3.98
N LEU A 44 11.33 8.84 -4.17
CA LEU A 44 10.56 8.79 -5.43
C LEU A 44 11.19 9.62 -6.56
N SER A 45 11.93 10.68 -6.24
CA SER A 45 12.53 11.56 -7.26
C SER A 45 13.69 10.91 -8.02
N GLU A 46 14.18 9.76 -7.55
CA GLU A 46 15.23 8.99 -8.22
C GLU A 46 14.73 8.24 -9.47
N GLY A 47 13.44 8.37 -9.82
CA GLY A 47 12.84 7.80 -11.03
C GLY A 47 12.43 6.33 -10.87
N GLY A 48 11.68 5.82 -11.85
CA GLY A 48 11.19 4.43 -11.90
C GLY A 48 9.67 4.30 -11.87
N ASN A 49 9.19 3.06 -11.98
CA ASN A 49 7.79 2.72 -11.77
C ASN A 49 7.51 2.63 -10.28
N VAL A 50 6.35 3.09 -9.81
CA VAL A 50 6.00 3.02 -8.39
C VAL A 50 4.87 2.02 -8.22
N THR A 51 5.02 1.13 -7.24
CA THR A 51 3.94 0.26 -6.79
C THR A 51 3.64 0.53 -5.34
N ALA A 52 2.35 0.53 -5.00
CA ALA A 52 1.88 0.77 -3.66
C ALA A 52 0.78 -0.22 -3.30
N ARG A 53 0.81 -0.70 -2.04
CA ARG A 53 -0.21 -1.58 -1.49
C ARG A 53 -0.86 -0.94 -0.29
N PHE A 54 -2.17 -0.76 -0.37
CA PHE A 54 -2.98 -0.16 0.69
C PHE A 54 -3.70 -1.24 1.48
N PHE A 55 -3.73 -1.07 2.80
CA PHE A 55 -4.46 -1.96 3.69
C PHE A 55 -5.03 -1.24 4.89
N LEU A 56 -6.14 -1.77 5.37
CA LEU A 56 -6.77 -1.37 6.62
C LEU A 56 -6.37 -2.33 7.70
N ARG A 57 -5.66 -1.82 8.70
CA ARG A 57 -5.32 -2.57 9.90
C ARG A 57 -6.36 -2.25 10.97
N MET A 58 -7.08 -3.27 11.41
CA MET A 58 -8.10 -3.16 12.46
C MET A 58 -7.65 -3.97 13.66
N ARG A 59 -7.81 -3.41 14.86
CA ARG A 59 -7.48 -4.09 16.12
C ARG A 59 -8.71 -4.12 17.02
N SER A 60 -9.06 -5.28 17.55
CA SER A 60 -10.11 -5.41 18.57
C SER A 60 -9.54 -5.29 19.99
N SER A 61 -10.36 -4.84 20.93
CA SER A 61 -10.06 -4.81 22.38
C SER A 61 -10.88 -5.84 23.17
N GLY A 62 -11.33 -6.92 22.54
CA GLY A 62 -12.20 -7.92 23.17
C GLY A 62 -11.52 -8.73 24.28
N GLY A 63 -12.31 -9.19 25.25
CA GLY A 63 -11.83 -9.90 26.46
C GLY A 63 -11.17 -11.27 26.24
N SER A 64 -11.21 -11.83 25.03
CA SER A 64 -10.58 -13.11 24.67
C SER A 64 -9.21 -12.98 23.99
N GLY A 65 -8.71 -11.75 23.79
CA GLY A 65 -7.40 -11.48 23.21
C GLY A 65 -7.43 -10.44 22.08
N ILE A 66 -6.27 -9.86 21.79
CA ILE A 66 -6.10 -8.87 20.72
C ILE A 66 -6.26 -9.58 19.36
N GLN A 67 -7.29 -9.23 18.59
CA GLN A 67 -7.41 -9.66 17.20
C GLN A 67 -6.97 -8.53 16.27
N ILE A 68 -6.12 -8.87 15.29
CA ILE A 68 -5.68 -7.94 14.24
C ILE A 68 -6.17 -8.49 12.91
N ALA A 69 -6.91 -7.68 12.17
CA ALA A 69 -7.32 -7.98 10.80
C ALA A 69 -6.66 -7.00 9.84
N GLN A 70 -6.26 -7.49 8.66
CA GLN A 70 -5.76 -6.69 7.56
C GLN A 70 -6.62 -6.92 6.33
N LEU A 71 -7.26 -5.86 5.85
CA LEU A 71 -8.06 -5.90 4.62
C LEU A 71 -7.30 -5.18 3.52
N SER A 72 -7.05 -5.87 2.40
CA SER A 72 -6.51 -5.27 1.19
C SER A 72 -7.52 -4.27 0.63
N ASN A 73 -7.06 -3.10 0.20
CA ASN A 73 -7.92 -2.13 -0.47
C ASN A 73 -7.63 -2.08 -1.98
N GLU A 74 -8.36 -2.91 -2.72
CA GLU A 74 -8.16 -3.14 -4.15
C GLU A 74 -8.65 -1.99 -5.04
N PHE A 75 -9.46 -1.05 -4.53
CA PHE A 75 -10.03 0.07 -5.28
C PHE A 75 -9.25 1.39 -5.08
N THR A 76 -8.00 1.31 -4.64
CA THR A 76 -7.16 2.48 -4.40
C THR A 76 -6.45 2.92 -5.67
N THR A 77 -6.49 4.21 -5.96
CA THR A 77 -5.69 4.84 -7.02
C THR A 77 -4.61 5.72 -6.41
N PHE A 78 -3.48 5.85 -7.09
CA PHE A 78 -2.40 6.73 -6.67
C PHE A 78 -1.70 7.34 -7.88
N SER A 79 -1.04 8.47 -7.65
CA SER A 79 -0.19 9.14 -8.64
C SER A 79 1.06 9.66 -7.97
N VAL A 80 2.12 9.82 -8.77
CA VAL A 80 3.42 10.29 -8.30
C VAL A 80 3.86 11.48 -9.14
N SER A 81 4.31 12.54 -8.48
CA SER A 81 4.90 13.71 -9.12
C SER A 81 6.11 14.18 -8.30
N GLY A 82 7.30 14.04 -8.86
CA GLY A 82 8.56 14.27 -8.14
C GLY A 82 8.64 13.39 -6.88
N SER A 83 8.84 14.02 -5.72
CA SER A 83 8.86 13.35 -4.41
C SER A 83 7.48 13.23 -3.76
N THR A 84 6.40 13.58 -4.45
CA THR A 84 5.04 13.59 -3.89
C THR A 84 4.26 12.36 -4.36
N PHE A 85 3.82 11.54 -3.41
CA PHE A 85 2.89 10.45 -3.62
C PHE A 85 1.49 10.90 -3.22
N SER A 86 0.57 10.99 -4.18
CA SER A 86 -0.83 11.33 -3.93
C SER A 86 -1.70 10.08 -4.05
N TYR A 87 -2.68 9.94 -3.18
CA TYR A 87 -3.55 8.76 -3.15
C TYR A 87 -5.03 9.14 -3.06
N HIS A 88 -5.87 8.27 -3.63
CA HIS A 88 -7.31 8.26 -3.42
C HIS A 88 -7.76 6.83 -3.12
N VAL A 89 -8.39 6.66 -1.97
CA VAL A 89 -8.76 5.37 -1.38
C VAL A 89 -10.27 5.26 -1.34
N ASP A 90 -10.81 4.16 -1.87
CA ASP A 90 -12.27 3.97 -1.93
C ASP A 90 -12.79 2.98 -0.87
N TYR A 91 -13.17 3.50 0.28
CA TYR A 91 -13.82 2.76 1.36
C TYR A 91 -14.92 3.58 2.01
N ASP A 92 -15.76 2.94 2.82
CA ASP A 92 -16.81 3.64 3.58
C ASP A 92 -16.21 4.39 4.80
N THR A 93 -16.07 5.71 4.70
CA THR A 93 -15.58 6.58 5.78
C THR A 93 -16.47 6.53 7.03
N TYR A 94 -17.79 6.35 6.87
CA TYR A 94 -18.72 6.31 7.99
C TYR A 94 -18.46 5.09 8.87
N ARG A 95 -18.26 3.91 8.26
CA ARG A 95 -17.87 2.72 9.01
C ARG A 95 -16.59 2.92 9.80
N TRP A 96 -15.71 3.83 9.41
CA TRP A 96 -14.42 4.04 10.06
C TRP A 96 -14.46 5.00 11.21
N GLU A 97 -15.13 6.15 11.03
CA GLU A 97 -15.39 7.12 12.10
C GLU A 97 -16.11 6.45 13.27
N ASN A 98 -16.81 5.36 13.00
CA ASN A 98 -17.56 4.58 13.95
C ASN A 98 -16.87 3.27 14.37
N MET A 99 -15.58 3.07 14.07
CA MET A 99 -14.80 1.87 14.45
C MET A 99 -15.46 0.54 14.03
N GLY A 100 -16.02 0.50 12.83
CA GLY A 100 -16.79 -0.63 12.30
C GLY A 100 -18.23 -0.71 12.81
N ARG A 101 -18.71 0.25 13.64
CA ARG A 101 -20.13 0.27 14.05
C ARG A 101 -21.00 0.71 12.87
N GLY A 102 -22.11 -0.01 12.68
CA GLY A 102 -23.06 0.18 11.58
C GLY A 102 -23.23 -1.08 10.74
N GLY A 103 -24.46 -1.40 10.34
CA GLY A 103 -24.76 -2.57 9.50
C GLY A 103 -24.85 -3.92 10.25
N GLY A 104 -25.15 -3.91 11.56
CA GLY A 104 -25.49 -5.12 12.32
C GLY A 104 -24.32 -5.93 12.90
N GLN A 105 -23.10 -5.40 12.89
CA GLN A 105 -21.95 -6.07 13.50
C GLN A 105 -21.94 -5.94 15.03
N SER A 106 -21.68 -7.06 15.72
CA SER A 106 -21.76 -7.19 17.18
C SER A 106 -20.48 -6.83 17.95
N SER A 107 -19.35 -6.64 17.26
CA SER A 107 -18.06 -6.34 17.90
C SER A 107 -17.40 -5.14 17.22
N PRO A 108 -17.44 -3.93 17.83
CA PRO A 108 -16.71 -2.78 17.31
C PRO A 108 -15.20 -3.01 17.43
N TRP A 109 -14.45 -2.51 16.45
CA TRP A 109 -13.00 -2.43 16.54
C TRP A 109 -12.61 -1.36 17.57
N ALA A 110 -11.41 -1.48 18.15
CA ALA A 110 -10.89 -0.49 19.09
C ALA A 110 -9.96 0.52 18.40
N GLU A 111 -9.34 0.11 17.29
CA GLU A 111 -8.44 0.94 16.50
C GLU A 111 -8.53 0.54 15.03
N MET A 112 -8.53 1.53 14.13
CA MET A 112 -8.45 1.35 12.69
C MET A 112 -7.37 2.27 12.13
N GLN A 113 -6.46 1.72 11.33
CA GLN A 113 -5.36 2.46 10.70
C GLN A 113 -5.37 2.19 9.19
N ASN A 114 -5.21 3.25 8.40
CA ASN A 114 -4.93 3.14 6.98
C ASN A 114 -3.42 3.16 6.79
N VAL A 115 -2.91 2.16 6.08
CA VAL A 115 -1.48 1.96 5.92
C VAL A 115 -1.20 1.69 4.45
N VAL A 116 -0.14 2.31 3.95
CA VAL A 116 0.37 2.10 2.59
C VAL A 116 1.81 1.63 2.65
N THR A 117 2.11 0.56 1.94
CA THR A 117 3.49 0.14 1.70
C THR A 117 3.88 0.47 0.28
N ILE A 118 5.05 1.10 0.09
CA ILE A 118 5.46 1.70 -1.18
C ILE A 118 6.82 1.16 -1.60
N TRP A 119 6.93 0.82 -2.89
CA TRP A 119 8.19 0.44 -3.54
C TRP A 119 8.38 1.24 -4.82
N ALA A 120 9.62 1.67 -5.06
CA ALA A 120 10.06 2.17 -6.36
C ALA A 120 10.78 1.04 -7.12
N ILE A 121 10.50 0.89 -8.41
CA ILE A 121 10.97 -0.16 -9.31
C ILE A 121 11.82 0.48 -10.40
#